data_AF-A0A7X5TC65-F1
#
_entry.id   AF-A0A7X5TC65-F1
#
_cell.length_a   1.000
_cell.length_b   1.000
_cell.length_c   1.000
_cell.angle_alpha   90.00
_cell.angle_beta   90.00
_cell.angle_gamma   90.00
#
_symmetry.space_group_name_H-M   'P 1'
#
loop_
_entity.id
_entity.type
_entity.pdbx_description
1 polymer ?
#
loop_
_entity_poly.entity_id
_entity_poly.type
_entity_poly.pdbx_seq_one_letter_code
_entity_poly.pdbx_strand_id
1 'polypeptide(L)' 'MRRRQKKSACKICISCNEPNEDGKMHVEMTYEGDEILAAYLLENAQSILGGQLSPSSEVTSIGN' A
#
# COMPACT_ATOMS: atom_id res chain seq x y z
N MET A 1 -29.39 12.27 -13.29
CA MET A 1 -28.99 10.86 -13.05
C MET A 1 -27.94 10.83 -11.94
N ARG A 2 -28.31 10.52 -10.68
CA ARG A 2 -27.35 10.47 -9.56
C ARG A 2 -26.73 9.06 -9.51
N ARG A 3 -25.43 8.92 -9.77
CA ARG A 3 -24.71 7.64 -9.53
C ARG A 3 -24.82 7.34 -8.03
N ARG A 4 -25.47 6.23 -7.65
CA ARG A 4 -25.38 5.69 -6.28
C ARG A 4 -23.91 5.40 -6.01
N GLN A 5 -23.28 6.17 -5.13
CA GLN A 5 -21.97 5.79 -4.59
C GLN A 5 -22.17 4.45 -3.88
N LYS A 6 -21.62 3.37 -4.46
CA LYS A 6 -21.57 2.08 -3.79
C LYS A 6 -20.76 2.30 -2.51
N LYS A 7 -21.34 1.95 -1.36
CA LYS A 7 -20.59 1.88 -0.11
C LYS A 7 -19.55 0.76 -0.28
N SER A 8 -18.27 1.09 -0.21
CA SER A 8 -17.21 0.08 -0.20
C SER A 8 -17.16 -0.57 1.17
N ALA A 9 -16.99 -1.89 1.24
CA ALA A 9 -16.79 -2.59 2.51
C ALA A 9 -15.38 -2.36 3.07
N CYS A 10 -14.41 -2.19 2.19
CA CYS A 10 -13.04 -1.81 2.50
C CYS A 10 -12.45 -1.04 1.30
N LYS A 11 -11.64 -0.02 1.56
CA LYS A 11 -10.90 0.72 0.55
C LYS A 11 -9.50 0.94 1.07
N ILE A 12 -8.51 0.71 0.22
CA ILE A 12 -7.09 0.95 0.52
C ILE A 12 -6.57 1.89 -0.55
N CYS A 13 -5.86 2.93 -0.14
CA CYS A 13 -5.20 3.88 -1.02
C CYS A 13 -3.71 3.88 -0.70
N ILE A 14 -2.89 3.56 -1.69
CA ILE A 14 -1.43 3.64 -1.60
C ILE A 14 -0.99 4.70 -2.60
N SER A 15 -0.29 5.71 -2.12
CA SER A 15 0.25 6.80 -2.93
C SER A 15 1.74 6.94 -2.70
N CYS A 16 2.46 7.15 -3.80
CA CYS A 16 3.88 7.42 -3.79
C CYS A 16 4.11 8.80 -4.39
N ASN A 17 4.91 9.62 -3.72
CA ASN A 17 5.37 10.87 -4.29
C ASN A 17 6.55 10.63 -5.24
N GLU A 18 6.89 11.63 -6.05
CA GLU A 18 8.16 11.60 -6.78
C GLU A 18 9.35 11.47 -5.80
N PRO A 19 10.43 10.77 -6.18
CA PRO A 19 11.63 10.72 -5.37
C PRO A 19 12.16 12.13 -5.09
N ASN A 20 12.58 12.38 -3.85
CA ASN A 20 13.20 13.65 -3.48
C ASN A 20 14.66 13.71 -3.98
N GLU A 21 15.36 14.82 -3.70
CA GLU A 21 16.76 15.05 -4.12
C GLU A 21 17.74 13.98 -3.58
N ASP A 22 17.40 13.32 -2.47
CA ASP A 22 18.17 12.22 -1.88
C ASP A 22 17.81 10.85 -2.48
N GLY A 23 16.94 10.82 -3.51
CA GLY A 23 16.42 9.60 -4.12
C GLY A 23 15.41 8.84 -3.24
N LYS A 24 14.97 9.42 -2.13
CA LYS A 24 13.98 8.79 -1.23
C LYS A 24 12.57 9.07 -1.71
N MET A 25 11.76 8.02 -1.77
CA MET A 25 10.35 8.10 -2.09
C MET A 25 9.51 8.10 -0.82
N HIS A 26 8.59 9.05 -0.68
CA HIS A 26 7.60 9.01 0.38
C HIS A 26 6.41 8.17 -0.08
N VAL A 27 6.08 7.16 0.69
CA VAL A 27 4.93 6.29 0.47
C VAL A 27 3.95 6.48 1.61
N GLU A 28 2.72 6.82 1.27
CA GLU A 28 1.61 6.93 2.21
C GLU A 28 0.58 5.85 1.91
N MET A 29 0.05 5.24 2.96
CA MET A 29 -1.03 4.28 2.86
C MET A 29 -2.14 4.64 3.84
N THR A 30 -3.37 4.67 3.32
CA THR A 30 -4.58 4.87 4.11
C THR A 30 -5.60 3.78 3.82
N TYR A 31 -6.41 3.43 4.81
CA TYR A 31 -7.52 2.49 4.64
C TYR A 31 -8.80 3.00 5.31
N GLU A 32 -9.93 2.63 4.72
CA GLU A 32 -11.26 2.85 5.26
C GLU A 32 -12.02 1.52 5.27
N GLY A 33 -12.69 1.21 6.39
CA GLY A 33 -13.47 -0.02 6.56
C GLY A 33 -12.86 -0.95 7.59
N ASP A 34 -13.09 -2.26 7.41
CA ASP A 34 -12.61 -3.28 8.34
C ASP A 34 -11.09 -3.51 8.20
N GLU A 35 -10.38 -3.49 9.32
CA GLU A 35 -8.93 -3.62 9.39
C GLU A 35 -8.45 -5.02 9.00
N ILE A 36 -9.17 -6.07 9.41
CA ILE A 36 -8.82 -7.47 9.08
C ILE A 36 -8.97 -7.68 7.58
N LEU A 37 -10.05 -7.16 6.99
CA LEU A 37 -10.25 -7.19 5.55
C LEU A 37 -9.18 -6.38 4.81
N ALA A 38 -8.77 -5.22 5.34
CA ALA A 38 -7.71 -4.42 4.75
C ALA A 38 -6.37 -5.18 4.75
N ALA A 39 -5.99 -5.78 5.89
CA ALA A 39 -4.79 -6.60 6.02
C ALA A 39 -4.81 -7.79 5.05
N TYR A 40 -5.92 -8.52 5.00
CA TYR A 40 -6.10 -9.63 4.07
C TYR A 40 -5.89 -9.19 2.61
N LEU A 41 -6.48 -8.08 2.19
CA LEU A 41 -6.34 -7.58 0.83
C LEU A 41 -4.89 -7.18 0.51
N LEU A 42 -4.17 -6.56 1.45
CA LEU A 42 -2.77 -6.19 1.26
C LEU A 42 -1.84 -7.38 1.16
N GLU A 43 -1.98 -8.35 2.06
CA GLU A 43 -1.16 -9.57 2.05
C GLU A 43 -1.32 -10.32 0.73
N ASN A 44 -2.56 -10.46 0.26
CA ASN A 44 -2.84 -11.07 -1.04
C ASN A 44 -2.26 -10.26 -2.21
N ALA A 45 -2.43 -8.92 -2.19
CA ALA A 45 -1.86 -8.07 -3.22
C ALA A 45 -0.32 -8.15 -3.25
N GLN A 46 0.32 -8.11 -2.09
CA GLN A 46 1.77 -8.28 -1.96
C GLN A 46 2.21 -9.67 -2.42
N SER A 47 1.45 -10.73 -2.14
CA SER A 47 1.78 -12.07 -2.64
C SER A 47 1.70 -12.15 -4.17
N ILE A 48 0.74 -11.46 -4.79
CA ILE A 48 0.59 -11.42 -6.26
C ILE A 48 1.74 -10.61 -6.88
N LEU A 49 2.08 -9.47 -6.29
CA LEU A 49 3.15 -8.59 -6.78
C LEU A 49 4.55 -9.15 -6.49
N GLY A 50 4.73 -9.84 -5.37
CA GLY A 50 5.96 -10.50 -4.94
C GLY A 50 6.36 -11.69 -5.82
N GLY A 51 5.44 -12.23 -6.62
CA GLY A 51 5.77 -13.13 -7.73
C GLY A 51 6.57 -12.47 -8.86
N GLN A 52 6.69 -11.14 -8.88
CA GLN A 52 7.46 -10.36 -9.87
C GLN A 52 8.51 -9.40 -9.26
N LEU A 53 8.61 -9.31 -7.93
CA LEU A 53 9.62 -8.51 -7.26
C LEU A 53 10.57 -9.44 -6.50
N SER A 54 11.71 -9.74 -7.12
CA SER A 54 12.88 -10.16 -6.38
C SER A 54 13.22 -9.06 -5.36
N PRO A 55 13.60 -9.42 -4.11
CA PRO A 55 13.82 -8.45 -3.05
C PRO A 55 15.04 -7.61 -3.41
N SER A 56 14.81 -6.38 -3.84
CA SER A 56 15.84 -5.36 -3.99
C SER A 56 15.39 -4.11 -3.27
N SER A 57 15.38 -4.17 -1.94
CA SER A 57 15.54 -3.03 -1.02
C SER A 57 15.45 -3.55 0.42
N GLU A 58 16.59 -3.94 0.98
CA GLU A 58 16.77 -4.00 2.43
C GLU A 58 16.53 -2.59 3.00
N VAL A 59 15.45 -2.38 3.74
CA VAL A 59 15.39 -1.28 4.72
C VAL A 59 15.95 -1.84 6.02
N THR A 60 17.28 -1.94 6.11
CA THR A 60 17.94 -2.17 7.39
C THR A 60 18.03 -0.82 8.10
N SER A 61 17.20 -0.63 9.11
CA SER A 61 17.39 0.40 10.13
C SER A 61 16.77 -0.06 11.43
N ILE A 62 17.57 -0.77 12.23
CA ILE A 62 17.45 -0.69 13.69
C ILE A 62 18.87 -0.58 14.23
N GLY A 63 19.22 0.65 14.64
CA GLY A 63 20.50 1.00 15.20
C GLY A 63 20.66 0.51 16.64
N ASN A 64 21.92 0.45 17.07
CA ASN A 64 22.33 0.49 18.46
C ASN A 64 23.46 1.51 18.58
#